data_AF-A0A838ULE4-F1
#
_entry.id   AF-A0A838ULE4-F1
#
_cell.length_a   1.000
_cell.length_b   1.000
_cell.length_c   1.000
_cell.angle_alpha   90.00
_cell.angle_beta   90.00
_cell.angle_gamma   90.00
#
_symmetry.space_group_name_H-M   'P 1'
#
loop_
_entity.id
_entity.type
_entity.pdbx_description
1 polymer ?
#
loop_
_entity_poly.entity_id
_entity_poly.type
_entity_poly.pdbx_seq_one_letter_code
_entity_poly.pdbx_strand_id
1 'polypeptide(L)'
;LVGGGVEWVVLSGYLRKLGPRTLRAFPGRILNIHPSLLPRHGGPGMYGRRVHDAVLAGGDARTGASVHLVDDLYDHGLVIARAELPVSPNETAESLERRVMAAEPVLFLETLKRIAEGALTIPVISDNTS
;
A
#
# COMPACT_ATOMS: atom_id res chain seq x y z
N LEU A 1 -0.12 21.70 -2.85
CA LEU A 1 0.72 20.75 -2.09
C LEU A 1 2.12 21.33 -1.89
N VAL A 2 2.89 21.59 -2.96
CA VAL A 2 4.16 22.33 -2.85
C VAL A 2 3.91 23.76 -2.37
N GLY A 3 4.67 24.22 -1.38
CA GLY A 3 4.53 25.55 -0.76
C GLY A 3 3.60 25.62 0.45
N GLY A 4 2.94 24.52 0.82
CA GLY A 4 1.99 24.47 1.95
C GLY A 4 2.47 23.70 3.19
N GLY A 5 3.77 23.39 3.29
CA GLY A 5 4.32 22.63 4.43
C GLY A 5 3.97 21.14 4.47
N VAL A 6 3.56 20.55 3.34
CA VAL A 6 3.21 19.12 3.25
C VAL A 6 4.46 18.25 3.40
N GLU A 7 4.46 17.37 4.40
CA GLU A 7 5.54 16.42 4.64
C GLU A 7 5.29 15.06 3.98
N TRP A 8 4.05 14.56 4.02
CA TRP A 8 3.66 13.26 3.49
C TRP A 8 2.45 13.35 2.56
N VAL A 9 2.45 12.52 1.51
CA VAL A 9 1.28 12.28 0.64
C VAL A 9 0.81 10.85 0.88
N VAL A 10 -0.48 10.71 1.20
CA VAL A 10 -1.09 9.42 1.53
C VAL A 10 -2.15 9.08 0.49
N LEU A 11 -1.98 7.94 -0.17
CA LEU A 11 -2.90 7.38 -1.15
C LEU A 11 -3.72 6.26 -0.49
N SER A 12 -5.03 6.46 -0.42
CA SER A 12 -5.99 5.47 0.06
C SER A 12 -7.09 5.31 -0.98
N GLY A 13 -7.11 4.17 -1.67
CA GLY A 13 -8.03 3.92 -2.79
C GLY A 13 -7.69 4.71 -4.08
N TYR A 14 -6.45 5.17 -4.26
CA TYR A 14 -6.04 5.88 -5.47
C TYR A 14 -5.61 4.91 -6.58
N LEU A 15 -6.39 4.85 -7.66
CA LEU A 15 -6.26 3.80 -8.69
C LEU A 15 -5.37 4.18 -9.90
N ARG A 16 -4.75 5.36 -9.89
CA ARG A 16 -4.00 5.87 -11.05
C ARG A 16 -2.50 5.90 -10.75
N LYS A 17 -1.68 5.72 -11.77
CA LYS A 17 -0.24 5.98 -11.67
C LYS A 17 -0.01 7.46 -11.41
N LEU A 18 0.86 7.77 -10.43
CA LEU A 18 1.30 9.14 -10.22
C LEU A 18 2.22 9.60 -11.33
N GLY A 19 2.01 10.83 -11.79
CA GLY A 19 2.88 11.45 -12.79
C GLY A 19 4.24 11.83 -12.20
N PRO A 20 5.28 11.95 -13.05
CA PRO A 20 6.64 12.23 -12.63
C PRO A 20 6.80 13.55 -11.87
N ARG A 21 5.91 14.52 -12.12
CA ARG A 21 5.88 15.79 -11.38
C ARG A 21 5.55 15.59 -9.89
N THR A 22 4.62 14.71 -9.55
CA THR A 22 4.23 14.44 -8.16
C THR A 22 5.29 13.60 -7.46
N LEU A 23 5.78 12.56 -8.14
CA LEU A 23 6.84 11.69 -7.61
C LEU A 23 8.09 12.50 -7.23
N ARG A 24 8.55 13.40 -8.12
CA ARG A 24 9.69 14.31 -7.83
C ARG A 24 9.41 15.38 -6.78
N ALA A 25 8.15 15.75 -6.55
CA ALA A 25 7.82 16.74 -5.51
C ALA A 25 7.88 16.13 -4.10
N PHE A 26 7.71 14.81 -3.99
CA PHE A 26 7.63 14.08 -2.73
C PHE A 26 8.48 12.80 -2.75
N PRO A 27 9.80 12.87 -3.08
CA PRO A 27 10.64 11.67 -3.14
C PRO A 27 10.68 11.01 -1.76
N GLY A 28 10.43 9.69 -1.73
CA GLY A 28 10.38 8.90 -0.48
C GLY A 28 9.28 9.31 0.51
N ARG A 29 8.30 10.13 0.09
CA ARG A 29 7.29 10.73 0.99
C ARG A 29 5.85 10.50 0.52
N ILE A 30 5.66 9.53 -0.37
CA ILE A 30 4.34 9.12 -0.85
C ILE A 30 4.10 7.69 -0.40
N LEU A 31 3.03 7.49 0.37
CA LEU A 31 2.60 6.19 0.86
C LEU A 31 1.33 5.76 0.16
N ASN A 32 1.25 4.47 -0.15
CA ASN A 32 0.03 3.83 -0.61
C ASN A 32 -0.27 2.59 0.24
N ILE A 33 -1.56 2.31 0.41
CA ILE A 33 -2.02 1.04 0.97
C ILE A 33 -2.61 0.17 -0.13
N HIS A 34 -2.19 -1.08 -0.15
CA HIS A 34 -2.62 -2.06 -1.15
C HIS A 34 -3.24 -3.29 -0.46
N PRO A 35 -4.40 -3.81 -0.93
CA PRO A 35 -5.17 -4.87 -0.26
C PRO A 35 -4.61 -6.28 -0.46
N SER A 36 -3.29 -6.44 -0.41
CA SER A 36 -2.61 -7.74 -0.39
C SER A 36 -1.29 -7.70 0.38
N LEU A 37 -0.66 -8.87 0.53
CA LEU A 37 0.71 -9.02 1.01
C LEU A 37 1.71 -8.85 -0.15
N LEU A 38 2.04 -7.60 -0.50
CA LEU A 38 2.99 -7.30 -1.58
C LEU A 38 4.32 -8.04 -1.39
N PRO A 39 4.96 -8.56 -2.46
CA PRO A 39 4.63 -8.32 -3.87
C PRO A 39 3.49 -9.20 -4.42
N ARG A 40 2.88 -10.10 -3.62
CA ARG A 40 1.79 -10.96 -4.11
C ARG A 40 0.57 -10.12 -4.47
N HIS A 41 -0.06 -10.40 -5.61
CA HIS A 41 -1.28 -9.72 -6.07
C HIS A 41 -1.15 -8.20 -6.10
N GLY A 42 0.03 -7.68 -6.41
CA GLY A 42 0.28 -6.27 -6.73
C GLY A 42 0.47 -6.05 -8.23
N GLY A 43 0.48 -4.79 -8.65
CA GLY A 43 0.78 -4.39 -10.01
C GLY A 43 -0.47 -4.09 -10.86
N PRO A 44 -0.28 -3.86 -12.17
CA PRO A 44 -1.37 -3.45 -13.06
C PRO A 44 -2.56 -4.42 -13.03
N GLY A 45 -3.76 -3.89 -12.78
CA GLY A 45 -5.00 -4.68 -12.77
C GLY A 45 -5.36 -5.30 -11.41
N MET A 46 -4.49 -5.21 -10.42
CA MET A 46 -4.72 -5.70 -9.07
C MET A 46 -5.32 -4.58 -8.19
N TYR A 47 -6.61 -4.31 -8.34
CA TYR A 47 -7.30 -3.31 -7.53
C TYR A 47 -8.72 -3.74 -7.17
N GLY A 48 -9.22 -3.22 -6.04
CA GLY A 48 -10.53 -3.58 -5.49
C GLY A 48 -10.71 -5.09 -5.37
N ARG A 49 -11.92 -5.58 -5.66
CA ARG A 49 -12.26 -7.00 -5.57
C ARG A 49 -11.38 -7.95 -6.37
N ARG A 50 -10.74 -7.49 -7.46
CA ARG A 50 -9.86 -8.32 -8.30
C ARG A 50 -8.67 -8.90 -7.52
N VAL A 51 -8.19 -8.17 -6.51
CA VAL A 51 -7.11 -8.65 -5.64
C VAL A 51 -7.57 -9.86 -4.84
N HIS A 52 -8.77 -9.81 -4.29
CA HIS A 52 -9.33 -10.90 -3.49
C HIS A 52 -9.72 -12.10 -4.35
N ASP A 53 -10.22 -11.88 -5.57
CA ASP A 53 -10.44 -12.95 -6.55
C ASP A 53 -9.11 -13.67 -6.86
N ALA A 54 -8.02 -12.92 -7.06
CA ALA A 54 -6.70 -13.49 -7.35
C ALA A 54 -6.11 -14.26 -6.16
N VAL A 55 -6.30 -13.76 -4.92
CA VAL A 55 -5.89 -14.45 -3.69
C VAL A 55 -6.57 -15.81 -3.57
N LEU A 56 -7.89 -15.86 -3.79
CA LEU A 56 -8.66 -17.11 -3.70
C LEU A 56 -8.31 -18.07 -4.84
N ALA A 57 -8.21 -17.56 -6.07
CA ALA A 57 -7.80 -18.36 -7.23
C ALA A 57 -6.37 -18.92 -7.09
N GLY A 58 -5.49 -18.20 -6.39
CA GLY A 58 -4.13 -18.63 -6.06
C GLY A 58 -4.06 -19.68 -4.95
N GLY A 59 -5.15 -19.94 -4.23
CA GLY A 59 -5.17 -20.87 -3.10
C GLY A 59 -4.35 -20.37 -1.91
N ASP A 60 -4.21 -19.06 -1.75
CA ASP A 60 -3.39 -18.46 -0.70
C ASP A 60 -3.97 -18.76 0.68
N ALA A 61 -3.15 -19.27 1.61
CA ALA A 61 -3.57 -19.49 3.00
C ALA A 61 -3.65 -18.19 3.81
N ARG A 62 -2.96 -17.13 3.35
CA ARG A 62 -2.80 -15.85 4.05
C ARG A 62 -2.88 -14.70 3.04
N THR A 63 -3.55 -13.64 3.43
CA THR A 63 -3.56 -12.36 2.71
C THR A 63 -3.52 -11.21 3.70
N GLY A 64 -3.78 -9.98 3.27
CA GLY A 64 -3.62 -8.83 4.14
C GLY A 64 -3.68 -7.51 3.41
N ALA A 65 -3.10 -6.50 4.03
CA ALA A 65 -2.83 -5.21 3.42
C ALA A 65 -1.35 -4.85 3.63
N SER A 66 -0.79 -4.10 2.69
CA SER A 66 0.59 -3.61 2.74
C SER A 66 0.60 -2.09 2.60
N VAL A 67 1.30 -1.39 3.48
CA VAL A 67 1.67 0.02 3.28
C VAL A 67 3.05 0.07 2.68
N HIS A 68 3.20 0.78 1.58
CA HIS A 68 4.46 0.87 0.86
C HIS A 68 4.74 2.28 0.33
N LEU A 69 6.02 2.56 0.06
CA LEU A 69 6.42 3.77 -0.66
C LEU A 69 6.02 3.66 -2.12
N VAL A 70 5.50 4.75 -2.68
CA VAL A 70 5.15 4.82 -4.10
C VAL A 70 6.38 5.22 -4.91
N ASP A 71 6.68 4.43 -5.94
CA ASP A 71 7.65 4.75 -6.98
C ASP A 71 6.94 4.92 -8.34
N ASP A 72 7.69 4.85 -9.43
CA ASP A 72 7.14 4.93 -10.78
C ASP A 72 6.60 3.58 -11.29
N LEU A 73 6.49 2.56 -10.44
CA LEU A 73 5.90 1.25 -10.77
C LEU A 73 4.72 0.98 -9.83
N TYR A 74 3.72 0.22 -10.30
CA TYR A 74 2.59 -0.13 -9.45
C TYR A 74 3.03 -1.12 -8.37
N ASP A 75 2.76 -0.79 -7.11
CA ASP A 75 2.90 -1.65 -5.94
C ASP A 75 4.29 -2.30 -5.75
N HIS A 76 5.33 -1.64 -6.29
CA HIS A 76 6.70 -2.16 -6.31
C HIS A 76 7.57 -1.58 -5.19
N GLY A 77 7.34 -0.32 -4.82
CA GLY A 77 8.18 0.36 -3.85
C GLY A 77 8.18 -0.29 -2.47
N LEU A 78 9.12 0.14 -1.63
CA LEU A 78 9.44 -0.49 -0.36
C LEU A 78 8.19 -0.66 0.53
N VAL A 79 7.88 -1.90 0.91
CA VAL A 79 6.86 -2.21 1.91
C VAL A 79 7.39 -1.88 3.30
N ILE A 80 6.66 -1.04 4.03
CA ILE A 80 7.07 -0.54 5.36
C ILE A 80 6.20 -1.08 6.50
N ALA A 81 5.00 -1.56 6.19
CA ALA A 81 4.13 -2.21 7.15
C ALA A 81 3.18 -3.20 6.46
N ARG A 82 2.76 -4.24 7.18
CA ARG A 82 1.74 -5.20 6.73
C ARG A 82 0.79 -5.56 7.87
N ALA A 83 -0.45 -5.81 7.52
CA ALA A 83 -1.41 -6.52 8.36
C ALA A 83 -1.72 -7.85 7.67
N GLU A 84 -1.62 -8.96 8.40
CA GLU A 84 -1.78 -10.31 7.85
C GLU A 84 -2.98 -11.01 8.45
N LEU A 85 -3.80 -11.64 7.61
CA LEU A 85 -4.99 -12.39 8.00
C LEU A 85 -5.07 -13.75 7.31
N PRO A 86 -5.59 -14.78 8.00
CA PRO A 86 -5.83 -16.09 7.40
C PRO A 86 -6.98 -16.04 6.39
N VAL A 87 -6.81 -16.76 5.28
CA VAL A 87 -7.89 -17.02 4.32
C VAL A 87 -8.64 -18.27 4.78
N SER A 88 -9.96 -18.16 4.91
CA SER A 88 -10.81 -19.26 5.37
C SER A 88 -11.15 -20.22 4.21
N PRO A 89 -11.30 -21.53 4.45
CA PRO A 89 -11.53 -22.53 3.38
C PRO A 89 -12.78 -22.32 2.51
N ASN A 90 -13.77 -21.54 2.98
CA ASN A 90 -15.02 -21.24 2.27
C ASN A 90 -15.22 -19.74 2.08
N GLU A 91 -14.13 -18.99 2.04
CA GLU A 91 -14.19 -17.54 1.92
C GLU A 91 -14.57 -17.12 0.50
N THR A 92 -15.51 -16.18 0.38
CA THR A 92 -15.79 -15.52 -0.89
C THR A 92 -14.93 -14.27 -1.02
N ALA A 93 -14.70 -13.80 -2.25
CA ALA A 93 -13.94 -12.57 -2.48
C ALA A 93 -14.58 -11.38 -1.75
N GLU A 94 -15.90 -11.36 -1.61
CA GLU A 94 -16.63 -10.36 -0.84
C GLU A 94 -16.35 -10.40 0.66
N SER A 95 -16.40 -11.59 1.26
CA SER A 95 -16.10 -11.72 2.69
C SER A 95 -14.63 -11.40 2.97
N LEU A 96 -13.74 -11.77 2.05
CA LEU A 96 -12.32 -11.50 2.18
C LEU A 96 -12.02 -10.01 2.04
N GLU A 97 -12.61 -9.34 1.03
CA GLU A 97 -12.50 -7.89 0.84
C GLU A 97 -12.94 -7.14 2.09
N ARG A 98 -14.09 -7.47 2.67
CA ARG A 98 -14.57 -6.83 3.90
C ARG A 98 -13.59 -6.96 5.07
N ARG A 99 -12.93 -8.12 5.22
CA ARG A 99 -11.94 -8.35 6.28
C ARG A 99 -10.65 -7.58 6.03
N VAL A 100 -10.16 -7.54 4.79
CA VAL A 100 -8.97 -6.79 4.41
C VAL A 100 -9.21 -5.29 4.56
N MET A 101 -10.31 -4.77 4.03
CA MET A 101 -10.70 -3.36 4.16
C MET A 101 -10.89 -2.92 5.61
N ALA A 102 -11.32 -3.82 6.51
CA ALA A 102 -11.41 -3.51 7.94
C ALA A 102 -10.03 -3.37 8.60
N ALA A 103 -9.01 -4.05 8.09
CA ALA A 103 -7.63 -3.98 8.59
C ALA A 103 -6.86 -2.77 8.04
N GLU A 104 -7.22 -2.28 6.85
CA GLU A 104 -6.53 -1.20 6.14
C GLU A 104 -6.42 0.11 6.95
N PRO A 105 -7.50 0.73 7.46
CA PRO A 105 -7.39 1.97 8.21
C PRO A 105 -6.56 1.82 9.48
N VAL A 106 -6.68 0.68 10.17
CA VAL A 106 -5.92 0.40 11.39
C VAL A 106 -4.43 0.34 11.09
N LEU A 107 -4.05 -0.44 10.07
CA LEU A 107 -2.67 -0.53 9.60
C LEU A 107 -2.13 0.84 9.19
N PHE A 108 -2.90 1.61 8.43
CA PHE A 108 -2.41 2.85 7.87
C PHE A 108 -2.21 3.92 8.94
N LEU A 109 -3.18 4.08 9.85
CA LEU A 109 -3.09 5.03 10.96
C LEU A 109 -1.94 4.70 11.91
N GLU A 110 -1.77 3.42 12.26
CA GLU A 110 -0.63 2.99 13.10
C GLU A 110 0.71 3.27 12.40
N THR A 111 0.79 3.03 11.10
CA THR A 111 2.01 3.34 10.32
C THR A 111 2.31 4.84 10.34
N LEU A 112 1.30 5.69 10.08
CA LEU A 112 1.47 7.14 10.10
C LEU A 112 1.83 7.67 11.48
N LYS A 113 1.22 7.12 12.54
CA LYS A 113 1.55 7.48 13.92
C LYS A 113 3.02 7.18 14.22
N ARG A 114 3.50 5.98 13.88
CA ARG A 114 4.91 5.60 14.09
C ARG A 114 5.87 6.47 13.30
N ILE A 115 5.51 6.93 12.10
CA ILE A 115 6.30 7.89 11.32
C ILE A 115 6.33 9.24 12.04
N ALA A 116 5.18 9.77 12.46
CA ALA A 116 5.07 11.06 13.13
C ALA A 116 5.82 11.10 14.48
N GLU A 117 5.85 9.98 15.19
CA GLU A 117 6.59 9.82 16.46
C GLU A 117 8.08 9.52 16.26
N GLY A 118 8.55 9.35 15.01
CA GLY A 118 9.93 8.95 14.71
C GLY A 118 10.26 7.49 15.05
N ALA A 119 9.27 6.69 15.46
CA ALA A 119 9.41 5.26 15.78
C ALA A 119 9.52 4.36 14.52
N LEU A 120 9.25 4.90 13.34
CA LEU A 120 9.50 4.26 12.05
C LEU A 120 10.31 5.18 11.15
N THR A 121 11.60 4.89 11.01
CA THR A 121 12.47 5.61 10.07
C THR A 121 12.29 5.07 8.67
N ILE A 122 11.90 5.95 7.76
CA ILE A 122 11.82 5.64 6.33
C ILE A 122 13.18 5.89 5.69
N PRO A 123 13.73 4.95 4.89
CA PRO A 123 15.02 5.16 4.24
C PRO A 123 14.96 6.39 3.35
N VAL A 124 16.04 7.18 3.36
CA VAL A 124 16.20 8.30 2.42
C VAL A 124 16.37 7.70 1.03
N ILE A 125 15.36 7.86 0.18
CA ILE A 125 15.49 7.56 -1.25
C ILE A 125 16.14 8.79 -1.87
N SER A 126 17.43 8.70 -2.15
CA SER A 126 18.15 9.74 -2.90
C SER A 126 17.61 9.82 -4.32
N ASP A 127 17.37 11.04 -4.80
CA ASP A 127 17.01 11.29 -6.19
C ASP A 127 18.13 10.76 -7.11
N ASN A 128 17.91 9.61 -7.75
CA ASN A 128 18.72 9.18 -8.88
C ASN A 128 18.31 9.99 -10.13
N THR A 129 18.54 11.30 -10.07
CA THR A 129 18.43 12.18 -11.23
C THR A 129 19.85 12.56 -11.64
N SER A 130 20.45 11.72 -12.50
CA SER A 130 21.46 12.16 -13.46
C SER A 130 20.77 12.52 -14.77
#